data_AF-A0A519S0L2-F1
#
_entry.id   AF-A0A519S0L2-F1
#
_cell.length_a   1.000
_cell.length_b   1.000
_cell.length_c   1.000
_cell.angle_alpha   90.00
_cell.angle_beta   90.00
_cell.angle_gamma   90.00
#
_symmetry.space_group_name_H-M   'P 1'
#
loop_
_entity.id
_entity.type
_entity.pdbx_description
1 polymer ?
#
loop_
_entity_poly.entity_id
_entity_poly.type
_entity_poly.pdbx_seq_one_letter_code
_entity_poly.pdbx_strand_id
1 'polypeptide(L)' 'MTTLTIEISEKAGKTLADLVEQLGGKVLSVKKDKKQSKAAKKEEILAGIEESVKFINLHKQGKVKAKTIEELLDEL' A
#
# COMPACT_ATOMS: atom_id res chain seq x y z
N MET A 1 17.68 22.12 24.03
CA MET A 1 16.32 21.60 23.79
C MET A 1 16.43 20.16 23.34
N THR A 2 15.80 19.21 24.02
CA THR A 2 15.79 17.79 23.67
C THR A 2 14.43 17.42 23.09
N THR A 3 14.39 16.94 21.86
CA THR A 3 13.15 16.50 21.19
C THR A 3 13.14 14.98 21.08
N LEU A 4 12.05 14.35 21.51
CA LEU A 4 11.83 12.91 21.38
C LEU A 4 10.94 12.64 20.16
N THR A 5 11.38 11.74 19.27
CA THR A 5 10.59 11.28 18.12
C THR A 5 10.04 9.89 18.45
N ILE A 6 8.72 9.73 18.35
CA ILE A 6 8.02 8.48 18.66
C ILE A 6 7.18 8.10 17.44
N GLU A 7 7.33 6.88 16.96
CA GLU A 7 6.47 6.31 15.92
C GLU A 7 5.23 5.71 16.57
N ILE A 8 4.05 6.18 16.16
CA ILE A 8 2.77 5.74 16.71
C ILE A 8 1.76 5.54 15.58
N SER A 9 0.84 4.61 15.80
CA SER A 9 -0.27 4.39 14.87
C SER A 9 -1.18 5.63 14.78
N GLU A 10 -1.74 5.89 13.60
CA GLU A 10 -2.60 7.06 13.34
C GLU A 10 -3.77 7.18 14.34
N LYS A 11 -4.30 6.04 14.81
CA LYS A 11 -5.39 5.99 15.79
C LYS A 11 -4.96 6.49 17.17
N ALA A 12 -3.72 6.22 17.58
CA ALA A 12 -3.16 6.62 18.86
C ALA A 12 -2.60 8.04 18.85
N GLY A 13 -2.38 8.63 17.66
CA GLY A 13 -1.80 9.97 17.51
C GLY A 13 -2.55 11.08 18.23
N LYS A 14 -3.89 11.00 18.26
CA LYS A 14 -4.72 12.02 18.89
C LYS A 14 -4.62 11.97 20.42
N THR A 15 -4.75 10.77 21.00
CA THR A 15 -4.63 10.55 22.45
C THR A 15 -3.23 10.89 22.97
N LEU A 16 -2.19 10.60 22.19
CA LEU A 16 -0.83 10.94 22.60
C LEU A 16 -0.58 12.45 22.53
N ALA A 17 -1.13 13.15 21.54
CA ALA A 17 -1.03 14.61 21.46
C ALA A 17 -1.69 15.28 22.67
N ASP A 18 -2.90 14.84 23.04
CA ASP A 18 -3.61 15.34 24.22
C ASP A 18 -2.80 15.11 25.51
N LEU A 19 -2.18 13.93 25.67
CA LEU A 19 -1.33 13.62 26.82
C LEU A 19 -0.07 14.48 26.84
N VAL A 20 0.58 14.70 25.69
CA VAL A 20 1.78 15.54 25.58
C VAL A 20 1.46 16.99 25.94
N GLU A 21 0.30 17.52 25.52
CA GLU A 21 -0.15 18.86 25.91
C GLU A 21 -0.46 18.96 27.41
N GLN A 22 -1.09 17.94 28.01
CA GLN A 22 -1.33 17.88 29.46
C GLN A 22 -0.03 17.85 30.28
N LEU A 23 1.04 17.27 29.74
CA LEU A 23 2.37 17.24 30.35
C LEU A 23 3.19 18.52 30.07
N GLY A 24 2.60 19.52 29.41
CA GLY A 24 3.26 20.79 29.06
C GLY A 24 4.24 20.70 27.88
N GLY A 25 4.22 19.58 27.15
CA GLY A 25 4.96 19.38 25.93
C GLY A 25 4.22 19.93 24.71
N LYS A 26 4.93 20.09 23.59
CA LYS A 26 4.35 20.56 22.33
C LYS A 26 4.68 19.60 21.20
N VAL A 27 3.67 19.13 20.48
CA VAL A 27 3.86 18.30 19.28
C VAL A 27 4.34 19.20 18.14
N LEU A 28 5.60 19.03 17.73
CA LEU A 28 6.24 19.88 16.72
C LEU A 28 5.93 19.45 15.27
N SER A 29 5.71 18.15 15.03
CA SER A 29 5.42 17.64 13.69
C SER A 29 4.77 16.26 13.77
N VAL A 30 3.69 16.09 13.03
CA VAL A 30 3.05 14.79 12.80
C VAL A 30 3.33 14.43 11.35
N LYS A 31 4.17 13.42 11.11
CA LYS A 31 4.30 12.82 9.78
C LYS A 31 3.03 12.03 9.53
N LYS A 32 2.08 12.62 8.81
CA LYS A 32 1.04 11.84 8.16
C LYS A 32 1.71 11.09 7.03
N ASP A 33 1.81 9.78 7.14
CA ASP A 33 2.07 8.93 5.98
C ASP A 33 1.10 9.38 4.89
N LYS A 34 1.65 9.98 3.83
CA LYS A 34 0.86 10.42 2.70
C LYS A 34 0.16 9.17 2.21
N LYS A 35 -1.17 9.12 2.42
CA LYS A 35 -2.10 8.21 1.73
C LYS A 35 -1.51 7.90 0.37
N GLN A 36 -1.01 6.67 0.24
CA GLN A 36 -0.40 6.14 -0.96
C GLN A 36 -1.32 6.54 -2.11
N SER A 37 -0.78 7.43 -2.95
CA SER A 37 -1.57 8.31 -3.81
C SER A 37 -2.47 7.46 -4.69
N LYS A 38 -3.73 7.84 -4.89
CA LYS A 38 -4.65 7.16 -5.84
C LYS A 38 -4.02 6.97 -7.23
N ALA A 39 -2.99 7.76 -7.57
CA ALA A 39 -2.15 7.60 -8.75
C ALA A 39 -1.37 6.27 -8.77
N ALA A 40 -0.72 5.87 -7.67
CA ALA A 40 0.06 4.63 -7.60
C ALA A 40 -0.84 3.38 -7.79
N LYS A 41 -2.04 3.38 -7.19
CA LYS A 41 -3.04 2.31 -7.43
C LYS A 41 -3.52 2.28 -8.88
N LYS A 42 -3.64 3.44 -9.54
CA LYS A 42 -4.02 3.48 -10.97
C LYS A 42 -2.92 2.90 -11.85
N GLU A 43 -1.67 3.22 -11.59
CA GLU A 43 -0.53 2.67 -12.33
C GLU A 43 -0.41 1.16 -12.17
N GLU A 44 -0.58 0.65 -10.94
CA GLU A 44 -0.56 -0.80 -10.67
C GLU A 44 -1.69 -1.55 -11.39
N ILE A 45 -2.91 -1.00 -11.37
CA ILE A 45 -4.05 -1.56 -12.11
C ILE A 45 -3.80 -1.51 -13.61
N LEU A 46 -3.26 -0.41 -14.14
CA LEU A 46 -2.98 -0.26 -15.57
C LEU A 46 -1.90 -1.26 -16.03
N ALA A 47 -0.84 -1.43 -15.23
CA ALA A 47 0.21 -2.42 -15.47
C ALA A 47 -0.35 -3.85 -15.47
N GLY A 48 -1.23 -4.19 -14.51
CA GLY A 48 -1.87 -5.52 -14.46
C GLY A 48 -2.80 -5.79 -15.65
N ILE A 49 -3.49 -4.76 -16.17
CA ILE A 49 -4.30 -4.88 -17.38
C ILE A 49 -3.42 -5.10 -18.61
N GLU A 50 -2.32 -4.35 -18.76
CA GLU A 50 -1.39 -4.53 -19.89
C GLU A 50 -0.77 -5.94 -19.90
N GLU A 51 -0.40 -6.46 -18.73
CA GLU A 51 0.13 -7.82 -18.59
C GLU A 51 -0.91 -8.86 -18.99
N SER A 52 -2.16 -8.69 -18.57
CA SER A 52 -3.28 -9.56 -18.94
C SER A 52 -3.52 -9.57 -20.46
N VAL A 53 -3.44 -8.40 -21.11
CA VAL A 53 -3.59 -8.29 -22.57
C VAL A 53 -2.42 -8.94 -23.30
N LYS A 54 -1.19 -8.77 -22.81
CA LYS A 54 0.00 -9.46 -23.35
C LYS A 54 -0.14 -10.97 -23.21
N PHE A 55 -0.60 -11.46 -22.07
CA PHE A 55 -0.85 -12.88 -21.84
C PHE A 55 -1.87 -13.45 -22.83
N ILE A 56 -3.01 -12.78 -23.01
CA ILE A 56 -4.04 -13.21 -23.98
C ILE A 56 -3.48 -13.23 -25.40
N ASN A 57 -2.70 -12.22 -25.79
CA ASN A 57 -2.07 -12.19 -27.12
C ASN A 57 -1.05 -13.32 -27.31
N LEU A 58 -0.24 -13.62 -26.31
CA LEU A 58 0.72 -14.73 -26.35
C LEU A 58 0.02 -16.10 -26.36
N HIS A 59 -1.08 -16.24 -25.63
CA HIS A 59 -1.94 -17.42 -25.64
C HIS A 59 -2.58 -17.63 -27.03
N LYS A 60 -3.09 -16.57 -27.66
CA LYS A 60 -3.62 -16.61 -29.03
C LYS A 60 -2.56 -16.97 -30.07
N GLN A 61 -1.29 -16.59 -29.84
CA GLN A 61 -0.16 -16.99 -30.67
C GLN A 61 0.33 -18.42 -30.39
N GLY A 62 -0.28 -19.15 -29.44
CA GLY A 62 0.11 -20.50 -29.05
C GLY A 62 1.46 -20.58 -28.31
N LYS A 63 2.04 -19.44 -27.91
CA LYS A 63 3.35 -19.37 -27.24
C LYS A 63 3.27 -19.59 -25.74
N VAL A 64 2.08 -19.45 -25.16
CA VAL A 64 1.84 -19.59 -23.72
C VAL A 64 0.59 -20.43 -23.53
N LYS A 65 0.64 -21.42 -22.64
CA LYS A 65 -0.54 -22.20 -22.23
C LYS A 65 -1.19 -21.51 -21.04
N ALA A 66 -2.51 -21.32 -21.10
CA ALA A 66 -3.26 -20.93 -19.92
C ALA A 66 -3.31 -22.12 -18.97
N LYS A 67 -2.98 -21.90 -17.70
CA LYS A 67 -3.18 -22.90 -16.65
C LYS A 67 -4.68 -23.16 -16.51
N THR A 68 -5.05 -24.40 -16.27
CA THR A 68 -6.44 -24.74 -15.96
C THR A 68 -6.81 -24.26 -14.56
N ILE A 69 -8.11 -24.11 -14.30
CA ILE A 69 -8.60 -23.75 -12.97
C ILE A 69 -8.16 -24.77 -11.91
N GLU A 70 -8.03 -26.04 -12.29
CA GLU A 70 -7.54 -27.12 -11.43
C GLU A 70 -6.06 -26.91 -11.05
N GLU A 71 -5.19 -26.60 -12.01
CA GLU A 71 -3.77 -26.30 -11.76
C GLU A 71 -3.55 -25.04 -10.91
N LEU A 72 -4.46 -24.07 -11.00
CA LEU A 72 -4.43 -22.85 -10.18
C LEU A 72 -4.85 -23.11 -8.72
N LEU A 73 -5.74 -24.07 -8.49
CA LEU A 73 -6.22 -24.44 -7.16
C LEU A 73 -5.21 -25.30 -6.41
N ASP A 74 -4.45 -26.14 -7.11
CA ASP A 74 -3.40 -26.97 -6.51
C ASP A 74 -2.14 -26.17 -6.08
N GLU A 75 -1.94 -24.95 -6.60
CA GLU A 75 -0.82 -24.07 -6.25
C GLU A 75 -1.10 -23.10 -5.08
N LEU A 76 -2.32 -23.08 -4.53
CA LEU A 76 -2.72 -22.25 -3.37
C LEU A 76 -2.56 -22.97 -2.03
#